data_AF-A0AAP7LSN4-F1
#
_entry.id   AF-A0AAP7LSN4-F1
#
_cell.length_a   1.000
_cell.length_b   1.000
_cell.length_c   1.000
_cell.angle_alpha   90.00
_cell.angle_beta   90.00
_cell.angle_gamma   90.00
#
_symmetry.space_group_name_H-M   'P 1'
#
loop_
_entity.id
_entity.type
_entity.pdbx_description
1 polymer ?
#
loop_
_entity_poly.entity_id
_entity_poly.type
_entity_poly.pdbx_seq_one_letter_code
_entity_poly.pdbx_strand_id
1 'polypeptide(L)'
;MVCKKPNEIRKVANFASYKEANGLVPYEFYNIFRAVGPWGKVFKRSTVIDNNMKFKNLKYGEDKLFYSELISKSQSASMSPEPVYHVNRYADNISLIKATDMMEKSQFNLDVLKEIIQMELPEYAKEQILCRILEMDFISRFLVTKTFLNSNDKDFFYQQFNEVESVITGAGYEMEKLLINDKYKNVYHTYHHNQKNFVSYIEYMIYEANAYKYIKDHMVYFKYPESFKNLVELKTKCTAIYNGTRLINNTFYEVIELYKQPNIAIDAVKLVKIKDDRFSKKVDFIVENDCIYIKTDDLKFEDTDFNISIQYNGFDQVLVRATYPNFNDQSKLKRQNFHLEFISDKKKLFH
;
A
#
# COMPACT_ATOMS: atom_id res chain seq x y z
N MET A 1 -9.33 -7.15 8.13
CA MET A 1 -10.16 -7.22 6.90
C MET A 1 -9.55 -8.18 5.89
N VAL A 2 -10.37 -8.90 5.11
CA VAL A 2 -9.91 -9.90 4.13
C VAL A 2 -10.49 -9.63 2.74
N CYS A 3 -9.64 -9.62 1.71
CA CYS A 3 -9.99 -9.47 0.30
C CYS A 3 -9.80 -10.80 -0.44
N LYS A 4 -10.84 -11.27 -1.15
CA LYS A 4 -10.79 -12.48 -1.97
C LYS A 4 -10.79 -12.15 -3.47
N LYS A 5 -9.71 -12.53 -4.16
CA LYS A 5 -9.54 -12.57 -5.62
C LYS A 5 -9.78 -14.00 -6.13
N PRO A 6 -9.95 -14.24 -7.45
CA PRO A 6 -10.33 -15.54 -7.99
C PRO A 6 -9.53 -16.75 -7.48
N ASN A 7 -8.24 -16.56 -7.11
CA ASN A 7 -7.38 -17.62 -6.59
C ASN A 7 -6.57 -17.20 -5.35
N GLU A 8 -6.96 -16.14 -4.64
CA GLU A 8 -6.13 -15.57 -3.58
C GLU A 8 -6.96 -14.85 -2.53
N ILE A 9 -6.66 -15.08 -1.26
CA ILE A 9 -7.24 -14.38 -0.13
C ILE A 9 -6.12 -13.61 0.57
N ARG A 10 -6.25 -12.28 0.64
CA ARG A 10 -5.26 -11.38 1.27
C ARG A 10 -5.85 -10.58 2.40
N LYS A 11 -5.09 -10.37 3.47
CA LYS A 11 -5.45 -9.36 4.48
C LYS A 11 -5.11 -7.98 3.92
N VAL A 12 -6.04 -7.03 4.01
CA VAL A 12 -5.90 -5.69 3.44
C VAL A 12 -6.16 -4.61 4.47
N ALA A 13 -5.52 -3.45 4.29
CA ALA A 13 -5.57 -2.31 5.22
C ALA A 13 -5.27 -2.70 6.68
N ASN A 14 -4.23 -3.50 6.90
CA ASN A 14 -3.85 -3.96 8.25
C ASN A 14 -3.62 -2.79 9.22
N PHE A 15 -3.17 -1.63 8.73
CA PHE A 15 -3.01 -0.41 9.51
C PHE A 15 -4.29 0.03 10.25
N ALA A 16 -5.48 -0.31 9.73
CA ALA A 16 -6.76 0.10 10.32
C ALA A 16 -7.20 -0.80 11.49
N SER A 17 -6.61 -2.00 11.65
CA SER A 17 -7.08 -3.03 12.58
C SER A 17 -5.98 -4.06 12.85
N TYR A 18 -5.00 -3.73 13.71
CA TYR A 18 -3.85 -4.60 14.00
C TYR A 18 -3.57 -4.86 15.48
N LYS A 19 -4.23 -4.10 16.37
CA LYS A 19 -4.14 -4.25 17.83
C LYS A 19 -5.50 -3.92 18.45
N GLU A 20 -5.65 -4.29 19.71
CA GLU A 20 -6.72 -3.78 20.57
C GLU A 20 -6.33 -2.39 21.08
N ALA A 21 -7.17 -1.39 20.83
CA ALA A 21 -7.03 -0.05 21.42
C ALA A 21 -8.35 0.70 21.38
N ASN A 22 -8.58 1.53 22.41
CA ASN A 22 -9.83 2.25 22.65
C ASN A 22 -9.54 3.74 22.93
N GLY A 23 -10.57 4.59 22.78
CA GLY A 23 -10.47 6.01 23.11
C GLY A 23 -9.56 6.80 22.17
N LEU A 24 -9.39 6.32 20.94
CA LEU A 24 -8.50 6.93 19.96
C LEU A 24 -9.22 8.03 19.18
N VAL A 25 -8.48 9.02 18.67
CA VAL A 25 -9.03 10.07 17.79
C VAL A 25 -9.13 9.55 16.35
N PRO A 26 -10.33 9.41 15.77
CA PRO A 26 -10.53 8.64 14.53
C PRO A 26 -9.72 9.14 13.32
N TYR A 27 -9.64 10.46 13.13
CA TYR A 27 -8.94 11.06 11.99
C TYR A 27 -7.41 11.11 12.16
N GLU A 28 -6.89 10.83 13.35
CA GLU A 28 -5.43 10.76 13.63
C GLU A 28 -4.84 9.37 13.35
N PHE A 29 -5.69 8.40 13.00
CA PHE A 29 -5.23 7.05 12.68
C PHE A 29 -4.39 7.11 11.41
N TYR A 30 -3.18 6.55 11.51
CA TYR A 30 -2.26 6.48 10.39
C TYR A 30 -2.94 5.91 9.14
N ASN A 31 -2.95 6.69 8.07
CA ASN A 31 -3.53 6.33 6.77
C ASN A 31 -5.03 5.95 6.81
N ILE A 32 -5.82 6.35 7.82
CA ILE A 32 -7.24 5.98 7.90
C ILE A 32 -8.03 6.40 6.64
N PHE A 33 -7.71 7.58 6.11
CA PHE A 33 -8.28 8.08 4.87
C PHE A 33 -7.75 7.36 3.62
N ARG A 34 -6.73 6.49 3.69
CA ARG A 34 -6.42 5.58 2.56
C ARG A 34 -7.43 4.43 2.45
N ALA A 35 -8.27 4.23 3.46
CA ALA A 35 -9.34 3.24 3.50
C ALA A 35 -10.73 3.87 3.72
N VAL A 36 -11.04 5.01 3.07
CA VAL A 36 -12.31 5.77 3.22
C VAL A 36 -13.57 4.99 2.85
N GLY A 37 -13.48 3.88 2.10
CA GLY A 37 -14.67 3.16 1.65
C GLY A 37 -15.56 2.61 2.78
N PRO A 38 -16.78 2.15 2.45
CA PRO A 38 -17.78 1.65 3.41
C PRO A 38 -17.40 0.37 4.12
N TRP A 39 -16.53 -0.42 3.51
CA TRP A 39 -16.01 -1.65 4.09
C TRP A 39 -15.34 -1.41 5.45
N GLY A 40 -15.64 -2.29 6.40
CA GLY A 40 -14.78 -2.47 7.56
C GLY A 40 -15.11 -1.65 8.81
N LYS A 41 -16.15 -0.82 8.82
CA LYS A 41 -16.40 0.14 9.91
C LYS A 41 -17.80 0.00 10.49
N VAL A 42 -17.88 -0.09 11.82
CA VAL A 42 -19.11 0.11 12.60
C VAL A 42 -19.06 1.53 13.14
N PHE A 43 -20.16 2.28 13.01
CA PHE A 43 -20.27 3.62 13.57
C PHE A 43 -21.59 3.78 14.34
N LYS A 44 -21.60 4.73 15.28
CA LYS A 44 -22.81 5.04 16.05
C LYS A 44 -23.82 5.75 15.13
N ARG A 45 -25.06 5.25 15.11
CA ARG A 45 -26.16 5.87 14.35
C ARG A 45 -26.37 7.34 14.75
N SER A 46 -26.24 7.65 16.04
CA SER A 46 -26.40 9.02 16.56
C SER A 46 -25.40 9.98 15.92
N THR A 47 -24.13 9.57 15.74
CA THR A 47 -23.12 10.41 15.07
C THR A 47 -23.60 10.90 13.70
N VAL A 48 -24.23 10.03 12.89
CA VAL A 48 -24.77 10.40 11.57
C VAL A 48 -25.95 11.35 11.69
N ILE A 49 -26.89 11.07 12.59
CA ILE A 49 -28.14 11.84 12.72
C ILE A 49 -27.87 13.21 13.33
N ASP A 50 -27.09 13.26 14.41
CA ASP A 50 -26.79 14.48 15.17
C ASP A 50 -25.98 15.48 14.32
N ASN A 51 -25.22 14.99 13.33
CA ASN A 51 -24.47 15.81 12.38
C ASN A 51 -25.17 15.96 11.00
N ASN A 52 -26.42 15.48 10.85
CA ASN A 52 -27.20 15.54 9.61
C ASN A 52 -26.44 15.01 8.37
N MET A 53 -25.63 13.96 8.54
CA MET A 53 -24.84 13.38 7.46
C MET A 53 -25.71 12.54 6.51
N LYS A 54 -25.55 12.75 5.20
CA LYS A 54 -26.26 12.04 4.15
C LYS A 54 -25.33 11.77 2.97
N PHE A 55 -25.60 10.69 2.23
CA PHE A 55 -24.95 10.52 0.94
C PHE A 55 -25.41 11.63 -0.02
N LYS A 56 -24.45 12.29 -0.66
CA LYS A 56 -24.75 13.22 -1.75
C LYS A 56 -25.22 12.42 -2.97
N ASN A 57 -26.11 13.01 -3.77
CA ASN A 57 -26.56 12.41 -5.02
C ASN A 57 -25.48 12.55 -6.10
N LEU A 58 -24.46 11.69 -6.04
CA LEU A 58 -23.35 11.63 -6.99
C LEU A 58 -23.30 10.25 -7.63
N LYS A 59 -22.88 10.18 -8.90
CA LYS A 59 -22.65 8.92 -9.61
C LYS A 59 -21.45 8.14 -9.04
N TYR A 60 -20.48 8.86 -8.46
CA TYR A 60 -19.24 8.29 -7.95
C TYR A 60 -18.64 9.17 -6.84
N GLY A 61 -18.15 8.55 -5.77
CA GLY A 61 -17.39 9.22 -4.72
C GLY A 61 -18.25 9.82 -3.60
N GLU A 62 -19.55 9.57 -3.61
CA GLU A 62 -20.49 9.86 -2.53
C GLU A 62 -20.07 9.20 -1.21
N ASP A 63 -19.52 7.99 -1.30
CA ASP A 63 -18.99 7.26 -0.16
C ASP A 63 -17.79 7.96 0.46
N LYS A 64 -16.87 8.48 -0.36
CA LYS A 64 -15.70 9.23 0.10
C LYS A 64 -16.10 10.46 0.90
N LEU A 65 -17.09 11.22 0.44
CA LEU A 65 -17.58 12.40 1.15
C LEU A 65 -18.19 12.01 2.49
N PHE A 66 -19.11 11.04 2.49
CA PHE A 66 -19.79 10.59 3.70
C PHE A 66 -18.80 10.09 4.76
N TYR A 67 -17.86 9.22 4.40
CA TYR A 67 -16.90 8.67 5.36
C TYR A 67 -15.81 9.66 5.76
N SER A 68 -15.46 10.63 4.90
CA SER A 68 -14.56 11.72 5.29
C SER A 68 -15.19 12.56 6.39
N GLU A 69 -16.47 12.92 6.24
CA GLU A 69 -17.21 13.66 7.25
C GLU A 69 -17.41 12.83 8.54
N LEU A 70 -17.84 11.57 8.40
CA LEU A 70 -18.08 10.67 9.53
C LEU A 70 -16.84 10.44 10.38
N ILE A 71 -15.69 10.15 9.76
CA ILE A 71 -14.43 9.94 10.48
C ILE A 71 -13.99 11.24 11.16
N SER A 72 -14.11 12.37 10.46
CA SER A 72 -13.68 13.68 10.97
C SER A 72 -14.52 14.17 12.15
N LYS A 73 -15.83 13.87 12.17
CA LYS A 73 -16.77 14.32 13.22
C LYS A 73 -16.99 13.28 14.33
N SER A 74 -16.37 12.11 14.24
CA SER A 74 -16.46 11.09 15.28
C SER A 74 -15.58 11.44 16.48
N GLN A 75 -16.13 11.38 17.69
CA GLN A 75 -15.43 11.76 18.93
C GLN A 75 -14.36 10.76 19.36
N SER A 76 -14.58 9.47 19.09
CA SER A 76 -13.67 8.39 19.52
C SER A 76 -13.80 7.19 18.61
N ALA A 77 -12.72 6.42 18.47
CA ALA A 77 -12.70 5.14 17.80
C ALA A 77 -12.03 4.06 18.65
N SER A 78 -12.37 2.82 18.31
CA SER A 78 -11.75 1.61 18.82
C SER A 78 -11.26 0.78 17.63
N MET A 79 -10.19 0.03 17.85
CA MET A 79 -9.64 -0.94 16.90
C MET A 79 -9.53 -2.31 17.56
N SER A 80 -9.74 -3.36 16.76
CA SER A 80 -9.58 -4.76 17.15
C SER A 80 -8.84 -5.52 16.04
N PRO A 81 -7.92 -6.44 16.34
CA PRO A 81 -7.27 -7.24 15.30
C PRO A 81 -8.22 -8.31 14.71
N GLU A 82 -9.41 -8.50 15.29
CA GLU A 82 -10.36 -9.51 14.86
C GLU A 82 -10.93 -9.20 13.46
N PRO A 83 -10.95 -10.19 12.55
CA PRO A 83 -11.45 -10.00 11.20
C PRO A 83 -12.98 -9.99 11.19
N VAL A 84 -13.57 -8.80 11.39
CA VAL A 84 -15.04 -8.62 11.42
C VAL A 84 -15.69 -8.35 10.06
N TYR A 85 -14.91 -8.22 8.97
CA TYR A 85 -15.44 -7.91 7.63
C TYR A 85 -14.77 -8.68 6.48
N HIS A 86 -15.60 -9.07 5.51
CA HIS A 86 -15.21 -9.71 4.25
C HIS A 86 -15.46 -8.79 3.05
N VAL A 87 -14.48 -8.70 2.16
CA VAL A 87 -14.54 -7.89 0.95
C VAL A 87 -14.65 -8.79 -0.26
N ASN A 88 -15.82 -8.73 -0.91
CA ASN A 88 -16.07 -9.49 -2.13
C ASN A 88 -15.46 -8.79 -3.36
N ARG A 89 -14.42 -9.39 -3.96
CA ARG A 89 -13.86 -8.95 -5.26
C ARG A 89 -13.86 -10.07 -6.30
N TYR A 90 -14.87 -10.97 -6.28
CA TYR A 90 -15.05 -11.96 -7.35
C TYR A 90 -15.17 -11.28 -8.72
N ALA A 91 -14.72 -11.98 -9.77
CA ALA A 91 -14.79 -11.47 -11.15
C ALA A 91 -16.24 -11.14 -11.57
N ASP A 92 -17.17 -11.94 -11.06
CA ASP A 92 -18.62 -11.85 -11.26
C ASP A 92 -19.27 -10.76 -10.41
N ASN A 93 -18.50 -10.06 -9.56
CA ASN A 93 -19.00 -8.87 -8.90
C ASN A 93 -19.28 -7.82 -9.99
N ILE A 94 -20.57 -7.58 -10.23
CA ILE A 94 -21.09 -6.55 -11.13
C ILE A 94 -20.95 -5.20 -10.42
N SER A 95 -19.72 -4.74 -10.29
CA SER A 95 -19.45 -3.39 -9.83
C SER A 95 -19.97 -2.42 -10.90
N LEU A 96 -20.91 -1.53 -10.54
CA LEU A 96 -21.41 -0.44 -11.38
C LEU A 96 -20.28 0.42 -11.99
N ILE A 97 -19.10 0.43 -11.34
CA ILE A 97 -17.85 1.09 -11.75
C ILE A 97 -17.28 0.59 -13.10
N LYS A 98 -17.74 -0.56 -13.62
CA LYS A 98 -17.33 -1.06 -14.96
C LYS A 98 -17.88 -0.23 -16.12
N ALA A 99 -18.86 0.65 -15.87
CA ALA A 99 -19.53 1.48 -16.89
C ALA A 99 -18.97 2.91 -17.02
N THR A 100 -17.96 3.28 -16.23
CA THR A 100 -17.40 4.65 -16.20
C THR A 100 -15.93 4.60 -16.59
N ASP A 101 -15.55 5.33 -17.63
CA ASP A 101 -14.15 5.41 -18.06
C ASP A 101 -13.30 6.23 -17.07
N MET A 102 -11.98 6.23 -17.27
CA MET A 102 -11.06 6.89 -16.35
C MET A 102 -11.14 8.42 -16.39
N MET A 103 -11.47 9.00 -17.55
CA MET A 103 -11.60 10.44 -17.73
C MET A 103 -12.82 10.94 -16.95
N GLU A 104 -13.96 10.27 -17.12
CA GLU A 104 -15.19 10.55 -16.36
C GLU A 104 -14.96 10.39 -14.85
N LYS A 105 -14.24 9.34 -14.42
CA LYS A 105 -13.84 9.15 -13.00
C LYS A 105 -12.99 10.30 -12.47
N SER A 106 -12.11 10.86 -13.29
CA SER A 106 -11.23 11.95 -12.87
C SER A 106 -12.00 13.24 -12.61
N GLN A 107 -13.06 13.50 -13.38
CA GLN A 107 -13.97 14.62 -13.17
C GLN A 107 -14.76 14.46 -11.88
N PHE A 108 -15.35 13.28 -11.63
CA PHE A 108 -16.02 13.03 -10.35
C PHE A 108 -15.08 13.14 -9.14
N ASN A 109 -13.82 12.70 -9.27
CA ASN A 109 -12.83 12.91 -8.20
C ASN A 109 -12.52 14.39 -7.96
N LEU A 110 -12.59 15.23 -8.99
CA LEU A 110 -12.38 16.67 -8.87
C LEU A 110 -13.58 17.33 -8.19
N ASP A 111 -14.80 16.91 -8.50
CA ASP A 111 -16.01 17.36 -7.79
C ASP A 111 -15.93 17.00 -6.30
N VAL A 112 -15.52 15.77 -5.99
CA VAL A 112 -15.28 15.33 -4.60
C VAL A 112 -14.21 16.20 -3.92
N LEU A 113 -13.12 16.54 -4.60
CA LEU A 113 -12.08 17.42 -4.06
C LEU A 113 -12.64 18.81 -3.72
N LYS A 114 -13.38 19.43 -4.66
CA LYS A 114 -14.01 20.74 -4.47
C LYS A 114 -14.97 20.72 -3.28
N GLU A 115 -15.73 19.65 -3.13
CA GLU A 115 -16.65 19.45 -2.01
C GLU A 115 -15.94 19.29 -0.67
N ILE A 116 -14.86 18.51 -0.58
CA ILE A 116 -14.07 18.36 0.66
C ILE A 116 -13.49 19.70 1.13
N ILE A 117 -13.02 20.54 0.20
CA ILE A 117 -12.48 21.87 0.54
C ILE A 117 -13.53 22.73 1.25
N GLN A 118 -14.77 22.69 0.76
CA GLN A 118 -15.90 23.45 1.29
C GLN A 118 -16.49 22.87 2.59
N MET A 119 -16.20 21.61 2.91
CA MET A 119 -16.70 20.97 4.14
C MET A 119 -16.07 21.57 5.40
N GLU A 120 -16.89 21.73 6.43
CA GLU A 120 -16.44 22.08 7.79
C GLU A 120 -15.89 20.82 8.49
N LEU A 121 -14.57 20.64 8.42
CA LEU A 121 -13.83 19.53 9.02
C LEU A 121 -12.67 20.10 9.86
N PRO A 122 -12.20 19.38 10.90
CA PRO A 122 -10.94 19.71 11.55
C PRO A 122 -9.80 19.81 10.54
N GLU A 123 -8.96 20.85 10.65
CA GLU A 123 -7.94 21.17 9.64
C GLU A 123 -7.00 19.99 9.37
N TYR A 124 -6.53 19.34 10.44
CA TYR A 124 -5.68 18.16 10.33
C TYR A 124 -6.37 17.03 9.55
N ALA A 125 -7.66 16.78 9.78
CA ALA A 125 -8.40 15.76 9.04
C ALA A 125 -8.53 16.12 7.56
N LYS A 126 -8.81 17.40 7.26
CA LYS A 126 -8.91 17.93 5.90
C LYS A 126 -7.58 17.74 5.14
N GLU A 127 -6.45 18.12 5.73
CA GLU A 127 -5.12 17.90 5.13
C GLU A 127 -4.85 16.41 4.82
N GLN A 128 -5.20 15.50 5.73
CA GLN A 128 -5.03 14.07 5.51
C GLN A 128 -5.92 13.54 4.36
N ILE A 129 -7.15 14.05 4.23
CA ILE A 129 -8.06 13.72 3.12
C ILE A 129 -7.50 14.26 1.79
N LEU A 130 -7.03 15.50 1.77
CA LEU A 130 -6.44 16.12 0.59
C LEU A 130 -5.18 15.38 0.13
N CYS A 131 -4.28 15.03 1.06
CA CYS A 131 -3.10 14.22 0.79
C CYS A 131 -3.48 12.89 0.12
N ARG A 132 -4.45 12.18 0.68
CA ARG A 132 -4.98 10.95 0.08
C ARG A 132 -5.43 11.24 -1.35
N ILE A 133 -6.37 12.18 -1.54
CA ILE A 133 -7.01 12.40 -2.85
C ILE A 133 -5.95 12.70 -3.90
N LEU A 134 -5.02 13.60 -3.59
CA LEU A 134 -3.90 13.94 -4.46
C LEU A 134 -3.04 12.71 -4.81
N GLU A 135 -2.50 12.03 -3.80
CA GLU A 135 -1.56 10.93 -4.04
C GLU A 135 -2.20 9.71 -4.69
N MET A 136 -3.40 9.33 -4.25
CA MET A 136 -4.02 8.08 -4.67
C MET A 136 -4.86 8.27 -5.92
N ASP A 137 -5.73 9.27 -5.95
CA ASP A 137 -6.72 9.39 -7.02
C ASP A 137 -6.13 10.12 -8.24
N PHE A 138 -5.38 11.20 -8.04
CA PHE A 138 -4.82 11.99 -9.14
C PHE A 138 -3.40 11.62 -9.54
N ILE A 139 -2.55 11.17 -8.62
CA ILE A 139 -1.21 10.71 -8.99
C ILE A 139 -1.25 9.21 -9.30
N SER A 140 -1.48 8.36 -8.30
CA SER A 140 -1.28 6.92 -8.45
C SER A 140 -2.25 6.23 -9.41
N ARG A 141 -3.52 6.66 -9.46
CA ARG A 141 -4.59 5.99 -10.23
C ARG A 141 -4.94 6.70 -11.53
N PHE A 142 -4.38 7.88 -11.78
CA PHE A 142 -4.64 8.67 -12.97
C PHE A 142 -3.34 8.87 -13.76
N LEU A 143 -2.35 9.59 -13.22
CA LEU A 143 -1.07 9.83 -13.90
C LEU A 143 -0.14 8.60 -13.98
N VAL A 144 0.09 7.89 -12.87
CA VAL A 144 1.01 6.73 -12.82
C VAL A 144 0.33 5.46 -13.34
N THR A 145 -0.16 5.50 -14.57
CA THR A 145 -0.92 4.39 -15.18
C THR A 145 -0.48 4.10 -16.61
N LYS A 146 -0.68 2.85 -17.06
CA LYS A 146 -0.51 2.48 -18.47
C LYS A 146 -1.49 3.24 -19.36
N THR A 147 -2.67 3.56 -18.86
CA THR A 147 -3.69 4.31 -19.59
C THR A 147 -3.20 5.71 -19.94
N PHE A 148 -2.58 6.43 -18.99
CA PHE A 148 -1.94 7.72 -19.28
C PHE A 148 -0.85 7.58 -20.34
N LEU A 149 0.08 6.63 -20.17
CA LEU A 149 1.18 6.42 -21.12
C LEU A 149 0.69 6.15 -22.54
N ASN A 150 -0.35 5.31 -22.67
CA ASN A 150 -0.89 4.87 -23.94
C ASN A 150 -1.98 5.78 -24.51
N SER A 151 -2.41 6.83 -23.78
CA SER A 151 -3.46 7.73 -24.26
C SER A 151 -2.99 8.56 -25.45
N ASN A 152 -3.84 8.69 -26.46
CA ASN A 152 -3.66 9.65 -27.54
C ASN A 152 -4.03 11.08 -27.10
N ASP A 153 -4.88 11.22 -26.08
CA ASP A 153 -5.25 12.47 -25.46
C ASP A 153 -4.54 12.59 -24.11
N LYS A 154 -3.28 13.03 -24.13
CA LYS A 154 -2.52 13.35 -22.91
C LYS A 154 -2.86 14.75 -22.38
N ASP A 155 -3.33 15.64 -23.24
CA ASP A 155 -3.70 17.02 -22.90
C ASP A 155 -4.83 17.05 -21.87
N PHE A 156 -5.81 16.16 -21.97
CA PHE A 156 -6.81 15.98 -20.93
C PHE A 156 -6.20 15.72 -19.55
N PHE A 157 -5.19 14.86 -19.45
CA PHE A 157 -4.56 14.55 -18.16
C PHE A 157 -3.85 15.75 -17.57
N TYR A 158 -3.12 16.50 -18.40
CA TYR A 158 -2.43 17.70 -17.98
C TYR A 158 -3.43 18.77 -17.51
N GLN A 159 -4.48 19.03 -18.29
CA GLN A 159 -5.53 19.99 -17.92
C GLN A 159 -6.23 19.58 -16.62
N GLN A 160 -6.59 18.30 -16.48
CA GLN A 160 -7.25 17.80 -15.28
C GLN A 160 -6.35 17.93 -14.04
N PHE A 161 -5.05 17.64 -14.15
CA PHE A 161 -4.13 17.76 -13.02
C PHE A 161 -3.83 19.24 -12.67
N ASN A 162 -3.71 20.12 -13.68
CA ASN A 162 -3.57 21.56 -13.46
C ASN A 162 -4.79 22.15 -12.74
N GLU A 163 -6.00 21.70 -13.07
CA GLU A 163 -7.22 22.11 -12.37
C GLU A 163 -7.23 21.62 -10.91
N VAL A 164 -6.74 20.40 -10.64
CA VAL A 164 -6.57 19.90 -9.27
C VAL A 164 -5.61 20.78 -8.48
N GLU A 165 -4.47 21.12 -9.06
CA GLU A 165 -3.49 22.00 -8.43
C GLU A 165 -4.07 23.42 -8.18
N SER A 166 -4.76 23.98 -9.17
CA SER A 166 -5.45 25.28 -9.04
C SER A 166 -6.47 25.29 -7.90
N VAL A 167 -7.28 24.23 -7.79
CA VAL A 167 -8.28 24.09 -6.72
C VAL A 167 -7.63 23.98 -5.34
N ILE A 168 -6.56 23.19 -5.21
CA ILE A 168 -5.83 23.01 -3.94
C ILE A 168 -5.15 24.32 -3.52
N THR A 169 -4.41 24.94 -4.44
CA THR A 169 -3.66 26.18 -4.17
C THR A 169 -4.58 27.38 -3.96
N GLY A 170 -5.66 27.48 -4.72
CA GLY A 170 -6.71 28.50 -4.54
C GLY A 170 -7.44 28.38 -3.20
N ALA A 171 -7.46 27.19 -2.60
CA ALA A 171 -7.97 26.97 -1.25
C ALA A 171 -6.93 27.24 -0.14
N GLY A 172 -5.71 27.66 -0.50
CA GLY A 172 -4.65 28.02 0.45
C GLY A 172 -3.71 26.87 0.85
N TYR A 173 -3.82 25.70 0.21
CA TYR A 173 -2.95 24.56 0.50
C TYR A 173 -1.74 24.51 -0.43
N GLU A 174 -0.61 24.05 0.09
CA GLU A 174 0.61 23.84 -0.69
C GLU A 174 0.70 22.38 -1.17
N MET A 175 0.83 22.19 -2.50
CA MET A 175 0.92 20.86 -3.11
C MET A 175 2.04 20.00 -2.50
N GLU A 176 3.23 20.59 -2.33
CA GLU A 176 4.40 19.87 -1.80
C GLU A 176 4.20 19.38 -0.35
N LYS A 177 3.45 20.12 0.47
CA LYS A 177 3.12 19.70 1.85
C LYS A 177 2.10 18.56 1.90
N LEU A 178 1.23 18.47 0.90
CA LEU A 178 0.24 17.40 0.78
C LEU A 178 0.83 16.10 0.18
N LEU A 179 2.03 16.14 -0.39
CA LEU A 179 2.73 14.97 -0.91
C LEU A 179 3.65 14.38 0.16
N ILE A 180 3.20 13.31 0.82
CA ILE A 180 3.95 12.66 1.90
C ILE A 180 4.90 11.60 1.32
N ASN A 181 4.49 10.89 0.28
CA ASN A 181 5.26 9.82 -0.33
C ASN A 181 6.28 10.37 -1.34
N ASP A 182 7.56 10.09 -1.11
CA ASP A 182 8.66 10.56 -1.97
C ASP A 182 8.50 10.14 -3.44
N LYS A 183 7.86 8.99 -3.71
CA LYS A 183 7.52 8.59 -5.08
C LYS A 183 6.63 9.63 -5.76
N TYR A 184 5.63 10.13 -5.04
CA TYR A 184 4.65 11.07 -5.59
C TYR A 184 5.18 12.51 -5.59
N LYS A 185 6.08 12.87 -4.66
CA LYS A 185 6.88 14.09 -4.77
C LYS A 185 7.69 14.11 -6.07
N ASN A 186 8.37 13.02 -6.40
CA ASN A 186 9.12 12.92 -7.65
C ASN A 186 8.22 13.02 -8.89
N VAL A 187 7.00 12.48 -8.84
CA VAL A 187 6.02 12.67 -9.91
C VAL A 187 5.72 14.16 -10.10
N TYR A 188 5.41 14.88 -9.01
CA TYR A 188 5.11 16.31 -9.07
C TYR A 188 6.32 17.14 -9.54
N HIS A 189 7.52 16.89 -9.00
CA HIS A 189 8.74 17.58 -9.44
C HIS A 189 9.04 17.35 -10.94
N THR A 190 8.88 16.13 -11.43
CA THR A 190 9.10 15.85 -12.86
C THR A 190 8.03 16.49 -13.74
N TYR A 191 6.78 16.53 -13.28
CA TYR A 191 5.66 17.20 -13.94
C TYR A 191 5.95 18.68 -14.21
N HIS A 192 6.44 19.42 -13.20
CA HIS A 192 6.74 20.85 -13.34
C HIS A 192 8.07 21.18 -14.01
N HIS A 193 8.98 20.21 -14.14
CA HIS A 193 10.27 20.46 -14.75
C HIS A 193 10.19 20.43 -16.28
N ASN A 194 9.78 19.30 -16.87
CA ASN A 194 9.39 19.22 -18.27
C ASN A 194 8.60 17.94 -18.58
N GLN A 195 7.73 18.02 -19.59
CA GLN A 195 6.82 16.95 -19.99
C GLN A 195 7.53 15.64 -20.38
N LYS A 196 8.71 15.73 -21.01
CA LYS A 196 9.49 14.55 -21.40
C LYS A 196 9.97 13.76 -20.18
N ASN A 197 10.56 14.45 -19.21
CA ASN A 197 11.04 13.86 -17.97
C ASN A 197 9.90 13.27 -17.15
N PHE A 198 8.75 13.94 -17.10
CA PHE A 198 7.54 13.41 -16.48
C PHE A 198 7.13 12.07 -17.09
N VAL A 199 6.93 12.02 -18.42
CA VAL A 199 6.54 10.78 -19.12
C VAL A 199 7.56 9.67 -18.89
N SER A 200 8.86 9.95 -19.02
CA SER A 200 9.92 8.96 -18.77
C SER A 200 9.94 8.47 -17.32
N TYR A 201 9.63 9.34 -16.34
CA TYR A 201 9.52 8.92 -14.95
C TYR A 201 8.32 8.00 -14.74
N ILE A 202 7.17 8.27 -15.37
CA ILE A 202 6.00 7.38 -15.30
C ILE A 202 6.31 6.01 -15.93
N GLU A 203 7.00 5.98 -17.07
CA GLU A 203 7.46 4.74 -17.71
C GLU A 203 8.37 3.93 -16.77
N TYR A 204 9.39 4.57 -16.19
CA TYR A 204 10.28 3.96 -15.20
C TYR A 204 9.48 3.36 -14.03
N MET A 205 8.54 4.12 -13.48
CA MET A 205 7.74 3.68 -12.33
C MET A 205 6.86 2.47 -12.63
N ILE A 206 6.40 2.31 -13.88
CA ILE A 206 5.50 1.21 -14.29
C ILE A 206 6.27 -0.03 -14.69
N TYR A 207 7.37 0.12 -15.43
CA TYR A 207 8.05 -0.99 -16.10
C TYR A 207 9.36 -1.42 -15.43
N GLU A 208 10.07 -0.50 -14.77
CA GLU A 208 11.47 -0.73 -14.36
C GLU A 208 11.64 -0.76 -12.84
N ALA A 209 11.00 0.15 -12.11
CA ALA A 209 11.22 0.39 -10.67
C ALA A 209 11.15 -0.88 -9.80
N ASN A 210 10.35 -1.88 -10.17
CA ASN A 210 10.26 -3.13 -9.42
C ASN A 210 11.48 -4.04 -9.57
N ALA A 211 12.07 -4.09 -10.76
CA ALA A 211 13.22 -4.93 -11.07
C ALA A 211 14.57 -4.22 -10.77
N TYR A 212 14.58 -2.89 -10.83
CA TYR A 212 15.80 -2.08 -10.80
C TYR A 212 16.07 -1.64 -9.36
N LYS A 213 16.65 -2.54 -8.57
CA LYS A 213 16.97 -2.31 -7.16
C LYS A 213 18.35 -2.83 -6.81
N TYR A 214 18.99 -2.18 -5.85
CA TYR A 214 20.32 -2.52 -5.37
C TYR A 214 20.40 -2.33 -3.84
N ILE A 215 21.43 -2.92 -3.23
CA ILE A 215 21.69 -2.81 -1.80
C ILE A 215 22.82 -1.81 -1.58
N LYS A 216 22.63 -0.91 -0.62
CA LYS A 216 23.63 0.04 -0.15
C LYS A 216 23.33 0.33 1.32
N ASP A 217 24.35 0.38 2.18
CA ASP A 217 24.23 0.74 3.59
C ASP A 217 23.07 0.01 4.33
N HIS A 218 22.97 -1.32 4.15
CA HIS A 218 21.93 -2.19 4.71
C HIS A 218 20.48 -1.82 4.35
N MET A 219 20.28 -1.05 3.27
CA MET A 219 18.97 -0.71 2.73
C MET A 219 18.88 -1.08 1.25
N VAL A 220 17.66 -1.36 0.79
CA VAL A 220 17.38 -1.59 -0.63
C VAL A 220 16.90 -0.30 -1.28
N TYR A 221 17.68 0.16 -2.24
CA TYR A 221 17.46 1.37 -3.03
C TYR A 221 16.95 1.04 -4.44
N PHE A 222 16.19 1.95 -5.01
CA PHE A 222 15.77 1.89 -6.41
C PHE A 222 16.89 2.47 -7.27
N LYS A 223 17.31 1.75 -8.32
CA LYS A 223 18.29 2.28 -9.27
C LYS A 223 17.58 3.22 -10.24
N TYR A 224 17.98 4.47 -10.22
CA TYR A 224 17.51 5.50 -11.14
C TYR A 224 18.36 5.53 -12.42
N PRO A 225 17.74 5.77 -13.59
CA PRO A 225 18.40 6.36 -14.73
C PRO A 225 19.10 7.68 -14.36
N GLU A 226 20.21 8.00 -15.00
CA GLU A 226 20.98 9.24 -14.74
C GLU A 226 20.16 10.52 -14.89
N SER A 227 19.14 10.50 -15.77
CA SER A 227 18.20 11.61 -15.94
C SER A 227 17.43 11.97 -14.67
N PHE A 228 17.38 11.08 -13.68
CA PHE A 228 16.63 11.25 -12.43
C PHE A 228 17.55 11.48 -11.22
N LYS A 229 18.84 11.75 -11.41
CA LYS A 229 19.81 11.93 -10.30
C LYS A 229 19.46 13.05 -9.31
N ASN A 230 18.67 14.04 -9.74
CA ASN A 230 18.25 15.17 -8.91
C ASN A 230 16.93 14.91 -8.17
N LEU A 231 16.29 13.76 -8.40
CA LEU A 231 15.06 13.38 -7.71
C LEU A 231 15.38 12.78 -6.33
N VAL A 232 14.38 12.76 -5.45
CA VAL A 232 14.52 12.10 -4.14
C VAL A 232 14.75 10.61 -4.36
N GLU A 233 15.84 10.08 -3.80
CA GLU A 233 16.18 8.67 -3.94
C GLU A 233 15.15 7.79 -3.21
N LEU A 234 14.57 6.81 -3.92
CA LEU A 234 13.61 5.89 -3.32
C LEU A 234 14.31 4.69 -2.69
N LYS A 235 13.80 4.29 -1.53
CA LYS A 235 14.24 3.11 -0.80
C LYS A 235 13.05 2.33 -0.23
N THR A 236 13.21 1.03 -0.09
CA THR A 236 12.19 0.20 0.59
C THR A 236 12.23 0.46 2.10
N LYS A 237 11.09 0.28 2.79
CA LYS A 237 11.07 0.34 4.26
C LYS A 237 11.81 -0.85 4.88
N CYS A 238 11.50 -2.05 4.40
CA CYS A 238 12.06 -3.32 4.85
C CYS A 238 12.02 -4.32 3.70
N THR A 239 13.14 -5.00 3.46
CA THR A 239 13.26 -6.15 2.54
C THR A 239 13.87 -7.31 3.32
N ALA A 240 13.27 -8.50 3.20
CA ALA A 240 13.74 -9.71 3.88
C ALA A 240 14.15 -10.75 2.83
N ILE A 241 15.34 -11.32 2.98
CA ILE A 241 15.93 -12.25 2.01
C ILE A 241 16.40 -13.50 2.75
N TYR A 242 16.04 -14.66 2.22
CA TYR A 242 16.47 -15.94 2.78
C TYR A 242 17.96 -16.15 2.53
N ASN A 243 18.69 -16.42 3.62
CA ASN A 243 20.14 -16.58 3.65
C ASN A 243 20.56 -18.00 4.04
N GLY A 244 19.69 -18.97 3.72
CA GLY A 244 19.94 -20.40 3.91
C GLY A 244 19.80 -20.90 5.36
N THR A 245 20.00 -22.20 5.51
CA THR A 245 20.02 -22.89 6.80
C THR A 245 21.43 -22.86 7.41
N ARG A 246 21.54 -22.60 8.71
CA ARG A 246 22.80 -22.62 9.47
C ARG A 246 22.74 -23.55 10.67
N LEU A 247 23.83 -24.25 10.95
CA LEU A 247 24.00 -25.04 12.17
C LEU A 247 24.70 -24.17 13.24
N ILE A 248 24.01 -23.89 14.35
CA ILE A 248 24.52 -23.09 15.46
C ILE A 248 24.25 -23.86 16.75
N ASN A 249 25.29 -24.15 17.53
CA ASN A 249 25.17 -24.90 18.79
C ASN A 249 24.35 -26.19 18.63
N ASN A 250 24.64 -26.96 17.59
CA ASN A 250 23.96 -28.22 17.24
C ASN A 250 22.44 -28.08 16.92
N THR A 251 21.97 -26.87 16.64
CA THR A 251 20.58 -26.59 16.23
C THR A 251 20.58 -25.97 14.83
N PHE A 252 19.71 -26.44 13.95
CA PHE A 252 19.52 -25.84 12.63
C PHE A 252 18.59 -24.63 12.70
N TYR A 253 18.99 -23.55 12.04
CA TYR A 253 18.23 -22.33 11.92
C TYR A 253 18.08 -21.92 10.46
N GLU A 254 16.86 -21.56 10.08
CA GLU A 254 16.63 -20.78 8.87
C GLU A 254 16.97 -19.32 9.14
N VAL A 255 17.86 -18.78 8.32
CA VAL A 255 18.36 -17.41 8.46
C VAL A 255 17.75 -16.52 7.40
N ILE A 256 17.25 -15.37 7.83
CA ILE A 256 16.68 -14.34 6.96
C ILE A 256 17.43 -13.04 7.23
N GLU A 257 18.09 -12.52 6.21
CA GLU A 257 18.76 -11.22 6.28
C GLU A 257 17.77 -10.09 6.03
N LEU A 258 17.85 -9.05 6.86
CA LEU A 258 17.01 -7.87 6.81
C LEU A 258 17.76 -6.68 6.24
N TYR A 259 17.13 -6.03 5.28
CA TYR A 259 17.55 -4.74 4.74
C TYR A 259 16.46 -3.72 5.04
N LYS A 260 16.62 -2.96 6.12
CA LYS A 260 15.56 -2.12 6.70
C LYS A 260 16.06 -0.76 7.12
N GLN A 261 15.15 0.20 7.19
CA GLN A 261 15.46 1.50 7.76
C GLN A 261 15.73 1.39 9.28
N PRO A 262 16.55 2.28 9.88
CA PRO A 262 16.97 2.16 11.27
C PRO A 262 15.84 2.13 12.29
N ASN A 263 14.75 2.86 12.03
CA ASN A 263 13.58 2.96 12.91
C ASN A 263 12.60 1.78 12.78
N ILE A 264 12.88 0.79 11.93
CA ILE A 264 12.01 -0.36 11.74
C ILE A 264 12.25 -1.40 12.83
N ALA A 265 11.20 -1.67 13.60
CA ALA A 265 11.14 -2.74 14.59
C ALA A 265 10.35 -3.93 14.04
N ILE A 266 10.87 -5.14 14.23
CA ILE A 266 10.23 -6.39 13.82
C ILE A 266 9.29 -6.85 14.94
N ASP A 267 8.00 -7.00 14.64
CA ASP A 267 7.00 -7.39 15.65
C ASP A 267 6.75 -8.90 15.67
N ALA A 268 6.82 -9.55 14.50
CA ALA A 268 6.50 -10.96 14.37
C ALA A 268 7.06 -11.58 13.08
N VAL A 269 7.34 -12.88 13.16
CA VAL A 269 7.56 -13.74 12.00
C VAL A 269 6.39 -14.70 11.90
N LYS A 270 5.86 -14.88 10.68
CA LYS A 270 4.69 -15.73 10.43
C LYS A 270 4.91 -16.65 9.26
N LEU A 271 4.46 -17.88 9.40
CA LEU A 271 4.19 -18.78 8.28
C LEU A 271 2.81 -18.41 7.74
N VAL A 272 2.71 -18.10 6.46
CA VAL A 272 1.46 -17.67 5.82
C VAL A 272 1.17 -18.60 4.67
N LYS A 273 -0.04 -19.17 4.63
CA LYS A 273 -0.45 -20.10 3.58
C LYS A 273 -0.36 -19.41 2.22
N ILE A 274 0.25 -20.08 1.26
CA ILE A 274 0.36 -19.55 -0.11
C ILE A 274 -1.05 -19.25 -0.62
N LYS A 275 -1.25 -18.00 -1.06
CA LYS A 275 -2.51 -17.46 -1.57
C LYS A 275 -3.68 -17.41 -0.57
N ASP A 276 -3.48 -17.61 0.74
CA ASP A 276 -4.55 -17.45 1.74
C ASP A 276 -4.05 -16.91 3.09
N ASP A 277 -3.96 -15.58 3.21
CA ASP A 277 -3.46 -14.88 4.40
C ASP A 277 -4.33 -15.06 5.66
N ARG A 278 -5.50 -15.68 5.56
CA ARG A 278 -6.31 -16.00 6.74
C ARG A 278 -5.63 -17.04 7.61
N PHE A 279 -4.94 -17.99 6.96
CA PHE A 279 -4.20 -19.04 7.63
C PHE A 279 -2.76 -18.58 7.80
N SER A 280 -2.44 -18.21 9.04
CA SER A 280 -1.09 -17.84 9.41
C SER A 280 -0.76 -18.33 10.82
N LYS A 281 0.47 -18.77 11.02
CA LYS A 281 1.00 -19.20 12.32
C LYS A 281 2.20 -18.32 12.68
N LYS A 282 2.21 -17.74 13.87
CA LYS A 282 3.41 -17.06 14.40
C LYS A 282 4.47 -18.12 14.76
N VAL A 283 5.72 -17.79 14.54
CA VAL A 283 6.86 -18.61 14.94
C VAL A 283 7.80 -17.80 15.81
N ASP A 284 8.45 -18.48 16.75
CA ASP A 284 9.48 -17.88 17.58
C ASP A 284 10.71 -17.57 16.73
N PHE A 285 11.42 -16.50 17.09
CA PHE A 285 12.57 -16.03 16.35
C PHE A 285 13.52 -15.23 17.25
N ILE A 286 14.77 -15.14 16.81
CA ILE A 286 15.78 -14.27 17.39
C ILE A 286 16.18 -13.25 16.33
N VAL A 287 16.39 -11.99 16.74
CA VAL A 287 16.95 -10.96 15.86
C VAL A 287 18.34 -10.59 16.37
N GLU A 288 19.35 -10.78 15.53
CA GLU A 288 20.73 -10.42 15.84
C GLU A 288 21.44 -9.98 14.56
N ASN A 289 22.19 -8.87 14.59
CA ASN A 289 22.96 -8.35 13.46
C ASN A 289 22.15 -8.28 12.14
N ASP A 290 20.94 -7.70 12.22
CA ASP A 290 19.98 -7.60 11.11
C ASP A 290 19.62 -8.95 10.46
N CYS A 291 19.81 -10.05 11.17
CA CYS A 291 19.36 -11.38 10.78
C CYS A 291 18.25 -11.86 11.71
N ILE A 292 17.25 -12.50 11.13
CA ILE A 292 16.23 -13.28 11.84
C ILE A 292 16.66 -14.74 11.80
N TYR A 293 16.66 -15.38 12.96
CA TYR A 293 16.93 -16.80 13.11
C TYR A 293 15.67 -17.50 13.59
N ILE A 294 15.21 -18.48 12.82
CA ILE A 294 14.05 -19.33 13.15
C ILE A 294 14.58 -20.74 13.25
N LYS A 295 14.30 -21.49 14.32
CA LYS A 295 14.70 -22.90 14.36
C LYS A 295 14.00 -23.64 13.23
N THR A 296 14.73 -24.46 12.49
CA THR A 296 14.16 -25.20 11.35
C THR A 296 12.98 -26.09 11.81
N ASP A 297 13.04 -26.64 13.02
CA ASP A 297 11.95 -27.42 13.62
C ASP A 297 10.66 -26.65 13.87
N ASP A 298 10.72 -25.32 13.97
CA ASP A 298 9.56 -24.45 14.19
C ASP A 298 8.85 -24.11 12.87
N LEU A 299 9.49 -24.36 11.71
CA LEU A 299 8.90 -24.20 10.38
C LEU A 299 7.92 -25.32 10.01
N LYS A 300 7.04 -25.66 10.95
CA LYS A 300 5.96 -26.64 10.77
C LYS A 300 4.64 -25.90 10.63
N PHE A 301 4.06 -25.97 9.42
CA PHE A 301 2.73 -25.46 9.13
C PHE A 301 1.81 -26.56 8.57
N GLU A 302 1.75 -27.69 9.28
CA GLU A 302 0.95 -28.86 8.89
C GLU A 302 1.22 -29.26 7.42
N ASP A 303 0.22 -29.79 6.71
CA ASP A 303 0.31 -30.18 5.31
C ASP A 303 0.01 -28.99 4.35
N THR A 304 0.44 -27.78 4.73
CA THR A 304 0.15 -26.54 4.00
C THR A 304 1.42 -25.91 3.45
N ASP A 305 1.43 -25.60 2.14
CA ASP A 305 2.50 -24.81 1.53
C ASP A 305 2.44 -23.35 2.01
N PHE A 306 3.60 -22.77 2.33
CA PHE A 306 3.65 -21.46 2.98
C PHE A 306 4.78 -20.56 2.50
N ASN A 307 4.58 -19.26 2.68
CA ASN A 307 5.63 -18.25 2.65
C ASN A 307 6.00 -17.86 4.08
N ILE A 308 7.21 -17.33 4.28
CA ILE A 308 7.55 -16.61 5.51
C ILE A 308 7.22 -15.12 5.32
N SER A 309 6.51 -14.54 6.27
CA SER A 309 6.16 -13.12 6.33
C SER A 309 6.76 -12.48 7.57
N ILE A 310 7.40 -11.32 7.38
CA ILE A 310 7.93 -10.48 8.44
C ILE A 310 6.97 -9.31 8.66
N GLN A 311 6.45 -9.18 9.88
CA GLN A 311 5.64 -8.05 10.30
C GLN A 311 6.51 -7.02 11.03
N TYR A 312 6.32 -5.75 10.70
CA TYR A 312 7.04 -4.63 11.30
C TYR A 312 6.15 -3.41 11.51
N ASN A 313 6.54 -2.53 12.42
CA ASN A 313 5.82 -1.31 12.80
C ASN A 313 4.33 -1.54 13.13
N GLY A 314 4.02 -2.66 13.78
CA GLY A 314 2.70 -3.06 14.22
C GLY A 314 1.80 -3.67 13.14
N PHE A 315 1.97 -3.37 11.84
CA PHE A 315 1.04 -3.83 10.81
C PHE A 315 1.62 -4.02 9.40
N ASP A 316 2.74 -3.38 9.07
CA ASP A 316 3.37 -3.52 7.76
C ASP A 316 3.93 -4.94 7.62
N GLN A 317 3.88 -5.50 6.41
CA GLN A 317 4.30 -6.88 6.16
C GLN A 317 5.14 -6.97 4.89
N VAL A 318 6.18 -7.79 4.93
CA VAL A 318 6.97 -8.17 3.76
C VAL A 318 7.12 -9.69 3.71
N LEU A 319 6.95 -10.27 2.52
CA LEU A 319 7.25 -11.68 2.29
C LEU A 319 8.76 -11.84 2.06
N VAL A 320 9.33 -12.88 2.66
CA VAL A 320 10.74 -13.23 2.47
C VAL A 320 10.97 -13.60 1.01
N ARG A 321 12.07 -13.07 0.44
CA ARG A 321 12.47 -13.32 -0.94
C ARG A 321 13.53 -14.41 -0.99
N ALA A 322 13.51 -15.23 -2.04
CA ALA A 322 14.51 -16.26 -2.26
C ALA A 322 15.83 -15.71 -2.83
N THR A 323 15.83 -14.49 -3.37
CA THR A 323 16.99 -13.89 -4.04
C THR A 323 17.14 -12.42 -3.70
N TYR A 324 18.40 -11.97 -3.67
CA TYR A 324 18.74 -10.58 -3.49
C TYR A 324 18.24 -9.70 -4.65
N PRO A 325 18.02 -8.39 -4.41
CA PRO A 325 17.91 -7.41 -5.47
C PRO A 325 19.05 -7.57 -6.47
N ASN A 326 18.74 -7.45 -7.74
CA ASN A 326 19.74 -7.51 -8.79
C ASN A 326 19.30 -6.57 -9.90
N PHE A 327 20.27 -5.81 -10.38
CA PHE A 327 20.20 -4.89 -11.49
C PHE A 327 21.39 -5.20 -12.40
N ASN A 328 21.11 -5.36 -13.69
CA ASN A 328 22.12 -5.59 -14.72
C ASN A 328 21.56 -5.09 -16.05
N ASP A 329 22.27 -4.16 -16.69
CA ASP A 329 21.87 -3.53 -17.96
C ASP A 329 21.98 -4.45 -19.18
N GLN A 330 22.79 -5.51 -19.08
CA GLN A 330 23.15 -6.38 -20.20
C GLN A 330 22.44 -7.74 -20.16
N SER A 331 21.94 -8.17 -19.01
CA SER A 331 21.37 -9.50 -18.83
C SER A 331 20.25 -9.51 -17.80
N LYS A 332 19.13 -10.16 -18.13
CA LYS A 332 18.01 -10.33 -17.20
C LYS A 332 18.16 -11.65 -16.46
N LEU A 333 18.17 -11.60 -15.13
CA LEU A 333 18.07 -12.80 -14.31
C LEU A 333 16.70 -13.45 -14.56
N LYS A 334 16.67 -14.70 -15.04
CA LYS A 334 15.43 -15.47 -15.24
C LYS A 334 14.90 -15.93 -13.89
N ARG A 335 14.04 -15.12 -13.27
CA ARG A 335 13.50 -15.37 -11.91
C ARG A 335 12.18 -16.13 -11.99
N GLN A 336 12.12 -17.31 -11.37
CA GLN A 336 10.85 -17.92 -10.94
C GLN A 336 10.59 -17.51 -9.48
N ASN A 337 9.37 -17.07 -9.17
CA ASN A 337 8.85 -16.69 -7.85
C ASN A 337 9.77 -15.80 -6.98
N PHE A 338 9.44 -14.50 -6.91
CA PHE A 338 10.18 -13.55 -6.06
C PHE A 338 10.05 -13.83 -4.55
N HIS A 339 9.10 -14.67 -4.15
CA HIS A 339 8.84 -15.01 -2.76
C HIS A 339 9.34 -16.43 -2.49
N LEU A 340 9.94 -16.60 -1.31
CA LEU A 340 10.33 -17.92 -0.82
C LEU A 340 9.09 -18.74 -0.50
N GLU A 341 8.96 -19.90 -1.13
CA GLU A 341 7.86 -20.85 -0.94
C GLU A 341 8.41 -22.16 -0.37
N PHE A 342 7.82 -22.63 0.73
CA PHE A 342 8.03 -23.96 1.29
C PHE A 342 6.86 -24.84 0.88
N ILE A 343 7.17 -25.96 0.22
CA ILE A 343 6.18 -26.91 -0.28
C ILE A 343 6.18 -28.15 0.61
N SER A 344 5.01 -28.54 1.11
CA SER A 344 4.88 -29.73 1.95
C SER A 344 5.05 -31.01 1.12
N ASP A 345 5.91 -31.92 1.57
CA ASP A 345 6.24 -33.14 0.83
C ASP A 345 5.06 -34.11 0.69
N LYS A 346 4.04 -34.05 1.56
CA LYS A 346 2.90 -34.97 1.46
C LYS A 346 1.98 -34.72 0.26
N LYS A 347 2.04 -33.55 -0.37
CA LYS A 347 1.30 -33.31 -1.63
C LYS A 347 1.86 -34.10 -2.82
N LYS A 348 3.13 -34.53 -2.77
CA LYS A 348 3.74 -35.31 -3.86
C LYS A 348 3.29 -36.77 -3.91
N LEU A 349 2.60 -37.26 -2.88
CA LEU A 349 2.13 -38.66 -2.79
C LEU A 349 0.79 -38.91 -3.51
N PHE A 350 0.14 -37.86 -4.04
CA PHE A 350 -1.10 -37.96 -4.81
C PHE A 350 -0.95 -37.32 -6.19
N HIS A 351 -0.01 -37.81 -6.98
CA HIS A 351 0.04 -37.58 -8.43
C HIS A 351 0.36 -38.86 -9.18
#